data_AF-A0A1I2H561-F1
#
_entry.id   AF-A0A1I2H561-F1
#
_cell.length_a   1.000
_cell.length_b   1.000
_cell.length_c   1.000
_cell.angle_alpha   90.00
_cell.angle_beta   90.00
_cell.angle_gamma   90.00
#
_symmetry.space_group_name_H-M   'P 1'
#
loop_
_entity.id
_entity.type
_entity.pdbx_description
1 polymer ?
#
loop_
_entity_poly.entity_id
_entity_poly.type
_entity_poly.pdbx_seq_one_letter_code
_entity_poly.pdbx_strand_id
1 'polypeptide(L)'
;MANNVHITSGGIQKVLRNYNEKQAVAEYIWNGFDAKANQINIDYSANSLGFIDSLSITDNGYGINFKQLKPKFDHFYESEKALQLAIHKNRSALHGKNGVGRLTFFKFAGQAEWETTFMLANKLKSGTIRIDGSNLNNYQAVPVEVPLHPQTGTIVRFTNLKISEALLEKEIIPFLKAEFCWFLELNKKKKFVISINGKKLDYEDQVAERAEDIIYTFDESRTLFRVKFIQWKENLHRELSKVYYISEKGEELYKDYTSLNKKADDYFHSVYIQSEFFTDFDFSNLEVETQFKLYNRSKSSAEYRYLSKEIHNLLVAKRKIFLKENSGKLIDRYESEGVIKPQEGKASGAKQRKLLHDTLKAMYEARPKLFSNLSLDQKKTVVSLVDVLLQSNQKNKIRTIMENITELETEERAEFDALLNSKA
;
A
#
# COMPACT_ATOMS: atom_id res chain seq x y z
N MET A 1 6.94 -12.22 -47.88
CA MET A 1 7.47 -11.02 -47.20
C MET A 1 6.87 -10.98 -45.81
N ALA A 2 7.71 -11.05 -44.77
CA ALA A 2 7.24 -10.87 -43.41
C ALA A 2 7.21 -9.38 -43.09
N ASN A 3 6.04 -8.87 -42.68
CA ASN A 3 5.90 -7.48 -42.23
C ASN A 3 5.86 -7.47 -40.70
N ASN A 4 6.58 -6.54 -40.09
CA ASN A 4 6.55 -6.35 -38.64
C ASN A 4 5.31 -5.54 -38.24
N VAL A 5 4.63 -5.99 -37.18
CA VAL A 5 3.53 -5.23 -36.58
C VAL A 5 4.15 -4.17 -35.65
N HIS A 6 3.82 -2.91 -35.89
CA HIS A 6 4.31 -1.79 -35.08
C HIS A 6 3.24 -1.36 -34.05
N ILE A 7 3.71 -1.07 -32.83
CA ILE A 7 2.87 -0.52 -31.77
C ILE A 7 2.63 0.97 -32.07
N THR A 8 1.37 1.39 -32.10
CA THR A 8 0.99 2.78 -32.36
C THR A 8 0.77 3.54 -31.05
N SER A 9 0.95 4.86 -31.08
CA SER A 9 0.63 5.74 -29.95
C SER A 9 -0.81 5.56 -29.44
N GLY A 10 -1.79 5.43 -30.33
CA GLY A 10 -3.18 5.17 -29.94
C GLY A 10 -3.36 3.81 -29.23
N GLY A 11 -2.63 2.78 -29.67
CA GLY A 11 -2.57 1.49 -28.98
C GLY A 11 -2.00 1.61 -27.56
N ILE A 12 -0.87 2.31 -27.42
CA ILE A 12 -0.23 2.59 -26.12
C ILE A 12 -1.21 3.30 -25.17
N GLN A 13 -1.83 4.39 -25.62
CA GLN A 13 -2.76 5.17 -24.81
C GLN A 13 -3.97 4.34 -24.37
N LYS A 14 -4.50 3.48 -25.27
CA LYS A 14 -5.64 2.59 -24.95
C LYS A 14 -5.28 1.58 -23.86
N VAL A 15 -4.07 1.03 -23.89
CA VAL A 15 -3.60 0.09 -22.88
C VAL A 15 -3.36 0.79 -21.54
N LEU A 16 -2.81 2.01 -21.57
CA LEU A 16 -2.56 2.83 -20.39
C LEU A 16 -3.78 3.64 -19.93
N ARG A 17 -4.96 3.40 -20.50
CA ARG A 17 -6.17 4.20 -20.21
C ARG A 17 -6.56 4.17 -18.74
N ASN A 18 -6.29 3.07 -18.04
CA ASN A 18 -6.66 2.87 -16.64
C ASN A 18 -5.76 3.63 -15.65
N TYR A 19 -4.61 4.15 -16.10
CA TYR A 19 -3.80 5.03 -15.27
C TYR A 19 -4.49 6.38 -15.13
N ASN A 20 -4.45 6.94 -13.94
CA ASN A 20 -4.77 8.35 -13.70
C ASN A 20 -3.50 9.16 -13.42
N GLU A 21 -3.64 10.46 -13.24
CA GLU A 21 -2.57 11.43 -13.01
C GLU A 21 -1.77 11.07 -11.75
N LYS A 22 -2.47 10.72 -10.67
CA LYS A 22 -1.89 10.31 -9.38
C LYS A 22 -0.97 9.10 -9.51
N GLN A 23 -1.47 8.05 -10.16
CA GLN A 23 -0.71 6.83 -10.43
C GLN A 23 0.46 7.10 -11.38
N ALA A 24 0.26 7.93 -12.40
CA ALA A 24 1.30 8.27 -13.35
C ALA A 24 2.48 8.98 -12.67
N VAL A 25 2.23 9.96 -11.77
CA VAL A 25 3.28 10.61 -10.97
C VAL A 25 3.99 9.60 -10.06
N ALA A 26 3.25 8.70 -9.40
CA ALA A 26 3.84 7.66 -8.56
C ALA A 26 4.79 6.72 -9.34
N GLU A 27 4.49 6.39 -10.60
CA GLU A 27 5.38 5.58 -11.44
C GLU A 27 6.76 6.23 -11.62
N TYR A 28 6.85 7.56 -11.71
CA TYR A 28 8.13 8.26 -11.83
C TYR A 28 8.96 8.21 -10.55
N ILE A 29 8.33 8.27 -9.38
CA ILE A 29 8.99 8.08 -8.09
C ILE A 29 9.50 6.65 -7.97
N TRP A 30 8.66 5.66 -8.31
CA TRP A 30 9.05 4.26 -8.35
C TRP A 30 10.21 3.99 -9.33
N ASN A 31 10.23 4.65 -10.50
CA ASN A 31 11.33 4.55 -11.44
C ASN A 31 12.66 5.05 -10.84
N GLY A 32 12.63 6.11 -10.05
CA GLY A 32 13.81 6.60 -9.32
C GLY A 32 14.30 5.59 -8.28
N PHE A 33 13.41 5.04 -7.45
CA PHE A 33 13.79 3.99 -6.48
C PHE A 33 14.30 2.70 -7.17
N ASP A 34 13.68 2.30 -8.28
CA ASP A 34 14.17 1.21 -9.13
C ASP A 34 15.57 1.52 -9.70
N ALA A 35 15.90 2.80 -9.89
CA ALA A 35 17.23 3.28 -10.26
C ALA A 35 18.22 3.34 -9.07
N LYS A 36 17.85 2.73 -7.94
CA LYS A 36 18.61 2.72 -6.67
C LYS A 36 18.81 4.11 -6.06
N ALA A 37 17.96 5.07 -6.42
CA ALA A 37 17.89 6.33 -5.71
C ALA A 37 17.42 6.10 -4.27
N ASN A 38 17.90 6.92 -3.35
CA ASN A 38 17.32 7.06 -2.01
C ASN A 38 16.74 8.46 -1.79
N GLN A 39 16.90 9.37 -2.74
CA GLN A 39 16.32 10.71 -2.69
C GLN A 39 15.56 10.97 -3.98
N ILE A 40 14.29 11.31 -3.84
CA ILE A 40 13.43 11.77 -4.93
C ILE A 40 12.95 13.18 -4.59
N ASN A 41 13.09 14.12 -5.52
CA ASN A 41 12.57 15.48 -5.37
C ASN A 41 11.51 15.74 -6.45
N ILE A 42 10.38 16.30 -6.03
CA ILE A 42 9.30 16.75 -6.90
C ILE A 42 9.25 18.27 -6.75
N ASP A 43 9.59 18.97 -7.82
CA ASP A 43 9.63 20.43 -7.81
C ASP A 43 8.62 20.95 -8.82
N TYR A 44 7.76 21.87 -8.39
CA TYR A 44 6.76 22.48 -9.22
C TYR A 44 6.55 23.95 -8.87
N SER A 45 6.07 24.72 -9.85
CA SER A 45 5.64 26.11 -9.66
C SER A 45 4.28 26.33 -10.30
N ALA A 46 3.46 27.16 -9.66
CA ALA A 46 2.14 27.51 -10.14
C ALA A 46 2.02 29.03 -10.26
N ASN A 47 1.27 29.48 -11.26
CA ASN A 47 0.92 30.89 -11.39
C ASN A 47 -0.28 31.25 -10.49
N SER A 48 -0.57 32.55 -10.40
CA SER A 48 -1.67 33.08 -9.57
C SER A 48 -3.07 32.51 -9.87
N LEU A 49 -3.27 31.89 -11.04
CA LEU A 49 -4.52 31.25 -11.42
C LEU A 49 -4.57 29.75 -11.06
N GLY A 50 -3.49 29.22 -10.45
CA GLY A 50 -3.38 27.83 -10.02
C GLY A 50 -3.00 26.84 -11.14
N PHE A 51 -2.56 27.33 -12.30
CA PHE A 51 -1.99 26.47 -13.34
C PHE A 51 -0.52 26.20 -13.05
N ILE A 52 -0.08 24.96 -13.26
CA ILE A 52 1.32 24.58 -13.07
C ILE A 52 2.15 25.03 -14.28
N ASP A 53 3.13 25.91 -14.06
CA ASP A 53 4.05 26.41 -15.09
C ASP A 53 5.20 25.42 -15.33
N SER A 54 5.65 24.74 -14.27
CA SER A 54 6.73 23.76 -14.33
C SER A 54 6.47 22.59 -13.36
N LEU A 55 6.80 21.37 -13.78
CA LEU A 55 6.88 20.20 -12.92
C LEU A 55 8.11 19.38 -13.31
N SER A 56 8.91 18.99 -12.32
CA SER A 56 10.00 18.04 -12.50
C SER A 56 10.09 17.02 -11.38
N ILE A 57 10.54 15.82 -11.71
CA ILE A 57 10.84 14.75 -10.76
C ILE A 57 12.30 14.36 -10.93
N THR A 58 13.07 14.47 -9.85
CA THR A 58 14.52 14.25 -9.83
C THR A 58 14.85 13.07 -8.93
N ASP A 59 15.70 12.15 -9.39
CA ASP A 59 16.26 11.06 -8.60
C ASP A 59 17.80 11.10 -8.59
N ASN A 60 18.40 10.61 -7.50
CA ASN A 60 19.86 10.48 -7.36
C ASN A 60 20.38 9.06 -7.66
N GLY A 61 19.67 8.31 -8.51
CA GLY A 61 19.99 6.94 -8.87
C GLY A 61 21.17 6.82 -9.85
N TYR A 62 21.29 5.65 -10.48
CA TYR A 62 22.40 5.35 -11.40
C TYR A 62 22.28 6.00 -12.78
N GLY A 63 21.17 6.68 -13.10
CA GLY A 63 20.90 7.30 -14.39
C GLY A 63 20.54 6.32 -15.52
N ILE A 64 20.49 6.77 -16.76
CA ILE A 64 20.11 5.96 -17.93
C ILE A 64 21.29 5.84 -18.89
N ASN A 65 21.90 4.65 -18.96
CA ASN A 65 22.98 4.39 -19.89
C ASN A 65 22.48 4.36 -21.35
N PHE A 66 23.04 5.22 -22.20
CA PHE A 66 22.64 5.36 -23.60
C PHE A 66 22.85 4.10 -24.44
N LYS A 67 23.81 3.24 -24.07
CA LYS A 67 23.99 1.91 -24.70
C LYS A 67 22.80 0.96 -24.43
N GLN A 68 22.01 1.25 -23.42
CA GLN A 68 20.82 0.49 -23.03
C GLN A 68 19.51 1.21 -23.42
N LEU A 69 19.55 2.28 -24.20
CA LEU A 69 18.33 3.00 -24.61
C LEU A 69 17.38 2.11 -25.40
N LYS A 70 17.91 1.45 -26.43
CA LYS A 70 17.13 0.56 -27.29
C LYS A 70 16.34 -0.47 -26.47
N PRO A 71 16.99 -1.27 -25.58
CA PRO A 71 16.22 -2.20 -24.77
C PRO A 71 15.33 -1.55 -23.69
N LYS A 72 15.67 -0.36 -23.16
CA LYS A 72 14.85 0.32 -22.13
C LYS A 72 13.67 1.11 -22.69
N PHE A 73 13.71 1.56 -23.93
CA PHE A 73 12.73 2.47 -24.53
C PHE A 73 11.92 1.86 -25.68
N ASP A 74 12.49 0.92 -26.45
CA ASP A 74 11.77 0.29 -27.58
C ASP A 74 10.76 -0.77 -27.11
N HIS A 75 11.06 -1.45 -25.99
CA HIS A 75 10.21 -2.53 -25.48
C HIS A 75 8.98 -2.00 -24.74
N PHE A 76 7.80 -2.41 -25.20
CA PHE A 76 6.49 -2.11 -24.62
C PHE A 76 5.88 -3.40 -24.09
N TYR A 77 5.47 -3.43 -22.82
CA TYR A 77 5.05 -4.65 -22.10
C TYR A 77 6.13 -5.71 -21.85
N GLU A 78 7.38 -5.45 -22.22
CA GLU A 78 8.52 -6.30 -21.90
C GLU A 78 9.47 -5.50 -20.99
N SER A 79 9.43 -5.80 -19.70
CA SER A 79 10.39 -5.22 -18.73
C SER A 79 11.56 -6.17 -18.57
N GLU A 80 12.80 -5.68 -18.69
CA GLU A 80 14.01 -6.42 -18.27
C GLU A 80 13.91 -6.86 -16.79
N LYS A 81 13.12 -6.12 -15.98
CA LYS A 81 12.87 -6.42 -14.58
C LYS A 81 11.78 -7.47 -14.37
N ALA A 82 11.02 -7.88 -15.40
CA ALA A 82 9.92 -8.86 -15.24
C ALA A 82 10.43 -10.21 -14.73
N LEU A 83 11.57 -10.68 -15.26
CA LEU A 83 12.22 -11.91 -14.80
C LEU A 83 12.73 -11.77 -13.37
N GLN A 84 13.38 -10.65 -13.02
CA GLN A 84 13.85 -10.38 -11.66
C GLN A 84 12.69 -10.21 -10.66
N LEU A 85 11.57 -9.61 -11.07
CA LEU A 85 10.36 -9.47 -10.28
C LEU A 85 9.65 -10.81 -10.10
N ALA A 86 9.73 -11.72 -11.07
CA ALA A 86 9.23 -13.08 -10.92
C ALA A 86 10.05 -13.88 -9.90
N ILE A 87 11.37 -13.63 -9.83
CA ILE A 87 12.31 -14.24 -8.88
C ILE A 87 12.23 -13.57 -7.49
N HIS A 88 11.96 -12.26 -7.43
CA HIS A 88 11.92 -11.45 -6.21
C HIS A 88 10.52 -10.88 -5.90
N LYS A 89 9.43 -11.64 -6.17
CA LYS A 89 8.04 -11.19 -5.92
C LYS A 89 7.81 -10.70 -4.48
N ASN A 90 8.61 -11.21 -3.56
CA ASN A 90 8.52 -11.00 -2.13
C ASN A 90 9.58 -10.01 -1.62
N ARG A 91 10.01 -9.05 -2.45
CA ARG A 91 10.82 -7.90 -2.05
C ARG A 91 10.20 -6.61 -2.61
N SER A 92 10.45 -5.49 -1.95
CA SER A 92 9.93 -4.16 -2.31
C SER A 92 10.87 -3.37 -3.20
N ALA A 93 12.11 -3.85 -3.41
CA ALA A 93 13.17 -3.14 -4.11
C ALA A 93 12.97 -2.96 -5.63
N LEU A 94 11.94 -3.56 -6.22
CA LEU A 94 11.63 -3.44 -7.65
C LEU A 94 10.11 -3.30 -7.83
N HIS A 95 9.66 -2.30 -8.59
CA HIS A 95 8.24 -2.08 -8.89
C HIS A 95 7.89 -2.19 -10.39
N GLY A 96 8.81 -1.87 -11.30
CA GLY A 96 8.55 -1.80 -12.74
C GLY A 96 8.32 -3.15 -13.46
N LYS A 97 7.08 -3.65 -13.48
CA LYS A 97 6.72 -4.96 -14.09
C LYS A 97 6.59 -4.98 -15.62
N ASN A 98 6.05 -3.92 -16.22
CA ASN A 98 5.61 -3.96 -17.63
C ASN A 98 6.40 -3.01 -18.55
N GLY A 99 7.37 -2.25 -18.02
CA GLY A 99 8.15 -1.32 -18.84
C GLY A 99 7.29 -0.23 -19.50
N VAL A 100 6.18 0.18 -18.87
CA VAL A 100 5.28 1.22 -19.39
C VAL A 100 5.23 2.49 -18.54
N GLY A 101 5.78 2.46 -17.32
CA GLY A 101 5.74 3.58 -16.39
C GLY A 101 6.31 4.88 -16.98
N ARG A 102 7.38 4.81 -17.77
CA ARG A 102 7.97 5.98 -18.47
C ARG A 102 7.01 6.65 -19.48
N LEU A 103 5.99 5.94 -19.94
CA LEU A 103 5.02 6.46 -20.92
C LEU A 103 3.80 7.06 -20.24
N THR A 104 3.57 6.88 -18.94
CA THR A 104 2.32 7.30 -18.27
C THR A 104 2.15 8.81 -18.16
N PHE A 105 3.19 9.61 -18.45
CA PHE A 105 3.13 11.07 -18.35
C PHE A 105 2.05 11.71 -19.22
N PHE A 106 1.64 11.08 -20.33
CA PHE A 106 0.62 11.66 -21.24
C PHE A 106 -0.71 11.95 -20.53
N LYS A 107 -0.92 11.32 -19.36
CA LYS A 107 -2.04 11.56 -18.45
C LYS A 107 -2.06 12.96 -17.87
N PHE A 108 -0.89 13.53 -17.56
CA PHE A 108 -0.80 14.83 -16.90
C PHE A 108 0.06 15.86 -17.65
N ALA A 109 0.76 15.47 -18.72
CA ALA A 109 1.62 16.35 -19.51
C ALA A 109 1.53 16.03 -21.01
N GLY A 110 1.86 17.00 -21.85
CA GLY A 110 1.97 16.80 -23.31
C GLY A 110 3.33 16.24 -23.71
N GLN A 111 4.36 16.47 -22.92
CA GLN A 111 5.72 16.00 -23.21
C GLN A 111 6.50 15.73 -21.92
N ALA A 112 7.42 14.78 -21.99
CA ALA A 112 8.42 14.52 -20.96
C ALA A 112 9.83 14.57 -21.57
N GLU A 113 10.76 15.16 -20.84
CA GLU A 113 12.19 15.22 -21.16
C GLU A 113 13.02 14.74 -19.97
N TRP A 114 13.85 13.73 -20.18
CA TRP A 114 14.77 13.17 -19.20
C TRP A 114 16.16 13.76 -19.44
N GLU A 115 16.67 14.53 -18.50
CA GLU A 115 18.09 14.87 -18.38
C GLU A 115 18.72 13.83 -17.46
N THR A 116 19.67 13.04 -17.95
CA THR A 116 20.25 11.95 -17.14
C THR A 116 21.76 11.98 -17.17
N THR A 117 22.36 11.66 -16.02
CA THR A 117 23.80 11.51 -15.85
C THR A 117 24.08 10.14 -15.27
N PHE A 118 24.99 9.38 -15.90
CA PHE A 118 25.29 8.00 -15.53
C PHE A 118 26.80 7.73 -15.62
N MET A 119 27.25 6.71 -14.88
CA MET A 119 28.64 6.26 -14.89
C MET A 119 28.88 5.26 -16.02
N LEU A 120 29.88 5.51 -16.87
CA LEU A 120 30.33 4.58 -17.90
C LEU A 120 31.85 4.53 -17.90
N ALA A 121 32.42 3.35 -17.59
CA ALA A 121 33.86 3.13 -17.49
C ALA A 121 34.57 4.19 -16.62
N ASN A 122 34.03 4.43 -15.41
CA ASN A 122 34.51 5.43 -14.43
C ASN A 122 34.51 6.88 -14.92
N LYS A 123 33.75 7.21 -15.96
CA LYS A 123 33.51 8.58 -16.42
C LYS A 123 32.02 8.90 -16.39
N LEU A 124 31.67 10.10 -15.96
CA LEU A 124 30.31 10.61 -16.09
C LEU A 124 30.01 10.89 -17.56
N LYS A 125 28.84 10.45 -17.98
CA LYS A 125 28.24 10.72 -19.28
C LYS A 125 26.82 11.18 -19.05
N SER A 126 26.34 12.04 -19.94
CA SER A 126 24.99 12.58 -19.84
C SER A 126 24.32 12.64 -21.20
N GLY A 127 23.03 12.90 -21.17
CA GLY A 127 22.24 13.10 -22.37
C GLY A 127 20.82 13.48 -22.03
N THR A 128 20.08 13.89 -23.06
CA THR A 128 18.65 14.12 -22.97
C THR A 128 17.88 13.04 -23.73
N ILE A 129 16.70 12.69 -23.23
CA ILE A 129 15.74 11.82 -23.91
C ILE A 129 14.41 12.57 -23.90
N ARG A 130 13.71 12.66 -25.03
CA ARG A 130 12.44 13.38 -25.14
C ARG A 130 11.37 12.48 -25.76
N ILE A 131 10.18 12.49 -25.16
CA ILE A 131 8.99 11.77 -25.66
C ILE A 131 7.82 12.73 -25.70
N ASP A 132 7.11 12.72 -26.83
CA ASP A 132 5.86 13.47 -27.00
C ASP A 132 4.65 12.57 -26.74
N GLY A 133 3.65 13.07 -26.02
CA GLY A 133 2.43 12.34 -25.67
C GLY A 133 1.55 11.99 -26.88
N SER A 134 1.68 12.72 -27.98
CA SER A 134 1.05 12.41 -29.26
C SER A 134 1.82 11.36 -30.08
N ASN A 135 3.10 11.12 -29.74
CA ASN A 135 4.00 10.18 -30.42
C ASN A 135 4.76 9.28 -29.41
N LEU A 136 4.02 8.60 -28.52
CA LEU A 136 4.54 7.72 -27.47
C LEU A 136 5.32 6.50 -27.98
N ASN A 137 5.18 6.16 -29.27
CA ASN A 137 5.94 5.08 -29.90
C ASN A 137 7.30 5.54 -30.46
N ASN A 138 7.71 6.77 -30.18
CA ASN A 138 9.01 7.31 -30.59
C ASN A 138 9.67 8.12 -29.46
N TYR A 139 11.00 8.22 -29.49
CA TYR A 139 11.78 9.07 -28.60
C TYR A 139 12.95 9.69 -29.36
N GLN A 140 13.40 10.86 -28.88
CA GLN A 140 14.60 11.51 -29.37
C GLN A 140 15.65 11.46 -28.25
N ALA A 141 16.83 10.92 -28.53
CA ALA A 141 17.91 10.83 -27.55
C ALA A 141 19.16 11.55 -28.07
N VAL A 142 19.69 12.47 -27.27
CA VAL A 142 20.88 13.26 -27.60
C VAL A 142 21.91 13.09 -26.50
N PRO A 143 22.99 12.30 -26.71
CA PRO A 143 24.09 12.25 -25.76
C PRO A 143 24.87 13.57 -25.79
N VAL A 144 25.38 13.99 -24.63
CA VAL A 144 26.30 15.13 -24.51
C VAL A 144 27.65 14.69 -23.98
N GLU A 145 28.70 15.33 -24.48
CA GLU A 145 30.08 15.00 -24.09
C GLU A 145 30.42 15.49 -22.69
N VAL A 146 29.91 16.67 -22.33
CA VAL A 146 30.07 17.28 -21.01
C VAL A 146 28.93 16.82 -20.11
N PRO A 147 29.22 16.30 -18.89
CA PRO A 147 28.17 15.92 -17.95
C PRO A 147 27.26 17.10 -17.61
N LEU A 148 25.95 16.87 -17.65
CA LEU A 148 24.93 17.87 -17.27
C LEU A 148 24.95 18.14 -15.77
N HIS A 149 25.30 17.11 -14.98
CA HIS A 149 25.34 17.18 -13.52
C HIS A 149 26.64 16.56 -12.97
N PRO A 150 27.10 16.98 -11.79
CA PRO A 150 28.33 16.47 -11.18
C PRO A 150 28.20 15.07 -10.59
N GLN A 151 26.98 14.50 -10.54
CA GLN A 151 26.67 13.21 -9.94
C GLN A 151 25.69 12.44 -10.82
N THR A 152 25.57 11.13 -10.60
CA THR A 152 24.58 10.31 -11.30
C THR A 152 23.17 10.63 -10.84
N GLY A 153 22.20 10.45 -11.72
CA GLY A 153 20.80 10.71 -11.45
C GLY A 153 20.03 11.05 -12.71
N THR A 154 18.74 11.31 -12.55
CA THR A 154 17.87 11.71 -13.65
C THR A 154 16.91 12.80 -13.18
N ILE A 155 16.74 13.82 -14.00
CA ILE A 155 15.70 14.84 -13.87
C ILE A 155 14.72 14.62 -15.01
N VAL A 156 13.44 14.43 -14.70
CA VAL A 156 12.37 14.39 -15.70
C VAL A 156 11.60 15.68 -15.63
N ARG A 157 11.60 16.45 -16.71
CA ARG A 157 10.82 17.70 -16.86
C ARG A 157 9.58 17.44 -17.69
N PHE A 158 8.47 17.98 -17.24
CA PHE A 158 7.17 17.84 -17.90
C PHE A 158 6.70 19.20 -18.41
N THR A 159 6.22 19.23 -19.64
CA THR A 159 5.69 20.45 -20.28
C THR A 159 4.30 20.20 -20.86
N ASN A 160 3.56 21.28 -21.13
CA ASN A 160 2.15 21.23 -21.51
C ASN A 160 1.31 20.46 -20.47
N LEU A 161 1.42 20.90 -19.21
CA LEU A 161 0.79 20.25 -18.07
C LEU A 161 -0.73 20.41 -18.13
N LYS A 162 -1.43 19.32 -17.78
CA LYS A 162 -2.90 19.18 -17.78
C LYS A 162 -3.48 19.12 -16.37
N ILE A 163 -2.64 19.41 -15.38
CA ILE A 163 -2.96 19.34 -13.95
C ILE A 163 -2.83 20.73 -13.32
N SER A 164 -3.64 20.99 -12.30
CA SER A 164 -3.62 22.24 -11.53
C SER A 164 -2.90 22.05 -10.20
N GLU A 165 -2.50 23.16 -9.58
CA GLU A 165 -1.99 23.18 -8.20
C GLU A 165 -2.97 22.56 -7.22
N ALA A 166 -4.26 22.85 -7.36
CA ALA A 166 -5.29 22.27 -6.51
C ALA A 166 -5.35 20.74 -6.61
N LEU A 167 -5.26 20.17 -7.83
CA LEU A 167 -5.23 18.72 -8.02
C LEU A 167 -3.94 18.12 -7.44
N LEU A 168 -2.81 18.79 -7.62
CA LEU A 168 -1.53 18.34 -7.09
C LEU A 168 -1.56 18.29 -5.56
N GLU A 169 -1.93 19.38 -4.91
CA GLU A 169 -1.92 19.53 -3.44
C GLU A 169 -3.01 18.72 -2.74
N LYS A 170 -4.23 18.68 -3.29
CA LYS A 170 -5.38 18.06 -2.61
C LYS A 170 -5.62 16.60 -2.99
N GLU A 171 -5.02 16.11 -4.08
CA GLU A 171 -5.25 14.73 -4.51
C GLU A 171 -3.95 13.96 -4.78
N ILE A 172 -3.02 14.51 -5.54
CA ILE A 172 -1.77 13.79 -5.89
C ILE A 172 -0.90 13.63 -4.65
N ILE A 173 -0.62 14.69 -3.90
CA ILE A 173 0.23 14.59 -2.70
C ILE A 173 -0.35 13.64 -1.64
N PRO A 174 -1.65 13.71 -1.26
CA PRO A 174 -2.26 12.73 -0.38
C PRO A 174 -2.16 11.29 -0.91
N PHE A 175 -2.39 11.09 -2.22
CA PHE A 175 -2.20 9.78 -2.84
C PHE A 175 -0.75 9.29 -2.71
N LEU A 176 0.24 10.15 -2.93
CA LEU A 176 1.65 9.80 -2.78
C LEU A 176 1.99 9.44 -1.33
N LYS A 177 1.43 10.15 -0.33
CA LYS A 177 1.60 9.77 1.08
C LYS A 177 1.11 8.36 1.34
N ALA A 178 -0.13 8.04 0.95
CA ALA A 178 -0.70 6.71 1.14
C ALA A 178 0.07 5.62 0.37
N GLU A 179 0.50 5.90 -0.86
CA GLU A 179 1.28 4.97 -1.70
C GLU A 179 2.65 4.62 -1.10
N PHE A 180 3.36 5.63 -0.55
CA PHE A 180 4.76 5.49 -0.16
C PHE A 180 5.00 5.40 1.35
N CYS A 181 4.01 5.64 2.22
CA CYS A 181 4.19 5.64 3.67
C CYS A 181 4.85 4.36 4.21
N TRP A 182 4.34 3.18 3.83
CA TRP A 182 4.88 1.89 4.26
C TRP A 182 6.33 1.67 3.78
N PHE A 183 6.66 2.18 2.59
CA PHE A 183 7.98 2.02 1.96
C PHE A 183 9.02 2.95 2.56
N LEU A 184 8.64 4.21 2.82
CA LEU A 184 9.48 5.17 3.51
C LEU A 184 9.74 4.74 4.94
N GLU A 185 8.74 4.19 5.63
CA GLU A 185 8.91 3.63 6.96
C GLU A 185 9.86 2.42 6.97
N LEU A 186 9.67 1.47 6.04
CA LEU A 186 10.57 0.31 5.86
C LEU A 186 12.03 0.75 5.70
N ASN A 187 12.26 1.82 4.95
CA ASN A 187 13.60 2.28 4.56
C ASN A 187 14.06 3.52 5.33
N LYS A 188 13.43 3.86 6.46
CA LYS A 188 13.72 5.06 7.26
C LYS A 188 15.19 5.12 7.70
N LYS A 189 15.76 3.98 8.12
CA LYS A 189 17.20 3.86 8.49
C LYS A 189 18.16 4.04 7.31
N LYS A 190 17.70 3.76 6.08
CA LYS A 190 18.48 3.89 4.84
C LYS A 190 18.40 5.28 4.21
N LYS A 191 17.78 6.24 4.91
CA LYS A 191 17.63 7.64 4.46
C LYS A 191 16.89 7.76 3.13
N PHE A 192 15.91 6.89 2.89
CA PHE A 192 15.00 7.05 1.76
C PHE A 192 14.07 8.24 2.02
N VAL A 193 14.01 9.18 1.09
CA VAL A 193 13.26 10.43 1.22
C VAL A 193 12.60 10.78 -0.11
N ILE A 194 11.34 11.20 -0.03
CA ILE A 194 10.66 11.95 -1.09
C ILE A 194 10.50 13.38 -0.57
N SER A 195 10.84 14.38 -1.38
CA SER A 195 10.63 15.79 -1.06
C SER A 195 9.77 16.46 -2.12
N ILE A 196 8.91 17.38 -1.73
CA ILE A 196 8.06 18.19 -2.61
C ILE A 196 8.37 19.66 -2.33
N ASN A 197 8.83 20.40 -3.33
CA ASN A 197 9.28 21.80 -3.20
C ASN A 197 10.21 22.00 -2.00
N GLY A 198 11.20 21.10 -1.85
CA GLY A 198 12.17 21.09 -0.76
C GLY A 198 11.66 20.60 0.61
N LYS A 199 10.36 20.33 0.78
CA LYS A 199 9.80 19.80 2.02
C LYS A 199 9.68 18.28 1.96
N LYS A 200 10.14 17.57 2.99
CA LYS A 200 9.99 16.10 3.05
C LYS A 200 8.51 15.72 3.04
N LEU A 201 8.16 14.69 2.28
CA LEU A 201 6.85 14.08 2.29
C LEU A 201 6.61 13.43 3.66
N ASP A 202 5.88 14.15 4.51
CA ASP A 202 5.47 13.66 5.81
C ASP A 202 4.20 12.79 5.68
N TYR A 203 4.28 11.57 6.20
CA TYR A 203 3.19 10.59 6.19
C TYR A 203 2.68 10.26 7.59
N GLU A 204 3.14 10.93 8.66
CA GLU A 204 2.70 10.62 10.02
C GLU A 204 1.19 10.87 10.22
N ASP A 205 0.57 11.72 9.40
CA ASP A 205 -0.88 11.90 9.35
C ASP A 205 -1.64 10.63 8.91
N GLN A 206 -0.98 9.71 8.20
CA GLN A 206 -1.51 8.40 7.79
C GLN A 206 -1.39 7.32 8.88
N VAL A 207 -0.63 7.57 9.94
CA VAL A 207 -0.45 6.62 11.05
C VAL A 207 -1.62 6.73 12.02
N ALA A 208 -2.36 5.64 12.20
CA ALA A 208 -3.43 5.53 13.19
C ALA A 208 -2.87 5.12 14.55
N GLU A 209 -2.03 4.09 14.55
CA GLU A 209 -1.38 3.55 15.74
C GLU A 209 0.03 3.08 15.39
N ARG A 210 0.94 3.20 16.35
CA ARG A 210 2.33 2.78 16.23
C ARG A 210 2.76 2.09 17.52
N ALA A 211 3.31 0.90 17.40
CA ALA A 211 3.96 0.20 18.50
C ALA A 211 5.38 -0.16 18.07
N GLU A 212 6.36 0.47 18.71
CA GLU A 212 7.78 0.27 18.45
C GLU A 212 8.40 -0.56 19.59
N ASP A 213 9.62 -1.05 19.36
CA ASP A 213 10.43 -1.76 20.37
C ASP A 213 9.79 -3.00 20.99
N ILE A 214 8.90 -3.67 20.27
CA ILE A 214 8.37 -4.98 20.67
C ILE A 214 9.51 -5.99 20.48
N ILE A 215 9.87 -6.71 21.55
CA ILE A 215 10.92 -7.73 21.49
C ILE A 215 10.30 -9.09 21.80
N TYR A 216 10.41 -10.02 20.85
CA TYR A 216 10.14 -11.43 21.10
C TYR A 216 11.45 -12.19 21.19
N THR A 217 11.55 -13.08 22.18
CA THR A 217 12.73 -13.93 22.39
C THR A 217 12.28 -15.37 22.34
N PHE A 218 12.90 -16.17 21.47
CA PHE A 218 12.75 -17.62 21.53
C PHE A 218 13.79 -18.18 22.50
N ASP A 219 13.35 -18.60 23.68
CA ASP A 219 14.23 -18.87 24.83
C ASP A 219 15.27 -19.98 24.57
N GLU A 220 14.90 -21.05 23.86
CA GLU A 220 15.78 -22.21 23.66
C GLU A 220 17.06 -21.86 22.91
N SER A 221 16.97 -21.01 21.88
CA SER A 221 18.14 -20.54 21.12
C SER A 221 18.52 -19.09 21.42
N ARG A 222 17.83 -18.44 22.36
CA ARG A 222 17.94 -17.00 22.69
C ARG A 222 17.85 -16.10 21.45
N THR A 223 17.08 -16.54 20.46
CA THR A 223 16.91 -15.79 19.21
C THR A 223 16.01 -14.58 19.45
N LEU A 224 16.49 -13.39 19.09
CA LEU A 224 15.81 -12.12 19.29
C LEU A 224 15.14 -11.62 18.02
N PHE A 225 13.91 -11.14 18.15
CA PHE A 225 13.14 -10.50 17.08
C PHE A 225 12.68 -9.12 17.52
N ARG A 226 13.17 -8.07 16.86
CA ARG A 226 12.69 -6.70 17.08
C ARG A 226 11.55 -6.43 16.11
N VAL A 227 10.36 -6.23 16.67
CA VAL A 227 9.11 -6.04 15.94
C VAL A 227 8.66 -4.60 16.07
N LYS A 228 8.21 -4.06 14.95
CA LYS A 228 7.52 -2.78 14.86
C LYS A 228 6.20 -2.99 14.15
N PHE A 229 5.13 -2.51 14.76
CA PHE A 229 3.78 -2.53 14.21
C PHE A 229 3.31 -1.11 13.90
N ILE A 230 2.69 -0.94 12.74
CA ILE A 230 2.00 0.28 12.37
C ILE A 230 0.63 -0.06 11.82
N GLN A 231 -0.38 0.63 12.34
CA GLN A 231 -1.71 0.69 11.76
C GLN A 231 -1.84 1.97 10.92
N TRP A 232 -2.38 1.82 9.72
CA TRP A 232 -2.61 2.92 8.78
C TRP A 232 -4.08 3.33 8.78
N LYS A 233 -4.34 4.62 8.62
CA LYS A 233 -5.71 5.16 8.53
C LYS A 233 -6.39 4.82 7.21
N GLU A 234 -5.60 4.74 6.13
CA GLU A 234 -6.09 4.55 4.77
C GLU A 234 -5.46 3.32 4.10
N ASN A 235 -6.05 2.93 2.97
CA ASN A 235 -5.58 1.82 2.15
C ASN A 235 -4.21 2.14 1.51
N LEU A 236 -3.28 1.19 1.51
CA LEU A 236 -1.93 1.33 0.92
C LEU A 236 -1.89 1.13 -0.61
N HIS A 237 -3.00 1.39 -1.27
CA HIS A 237 -3.28 1.20 -2.70
C HIS A 237 -2.87 -0.18 -3.26
N ARG A 238 -1.69 -0.26 -3.88
CA ARG A 238 -1.16 -1.48 -4.50
C ARG A 238 -0.55 -2.42 -3.46
N GLU A 239 -0.12 -1.88 -2.32
CA GLU A 239 0.40 -2.67 -1.23
C GLU A 239 -0.73 -3.15 -0.31
N LEU A 240 -0.57 -4.35 0.24
CA LEU A 240 -1.52 -4.94 1.17
C LEU A 240 -0.88 -5.09 2.55
N SER A 241 -1.69 -5.43 3.56
CA SER A 241 -1.16 -5.64 4.91
C SER A 241 -0.16 -6.79 4.93
N LYS A 242 1.12 -6.48 5.16
CA LYS A 242 2.24 -7.40 5.06
C LYS A 242 3.15 -7.39 6.29
N VAL A 243 3.86 -8.50 6.44
CA VAL A 243 5.02 -8.65 7.31
C VAL A 243 6.27 -8.52 6.47
N TYR A 244 7.18 -7.63 6.86
CA TYR A 244 8.47 -7.38 6.23
C TYR A 244 9.57 -7.96 7.13
N TYR A 245 10.35 -8.89 6.59
CA TYR A 245 11.48 -9.52 7.26
C TYR A 245 12.77 -8.82 6.87
N ILE A 246 13.47 -8.31 7.89
CA ILE A 246 14.58 -7.37 7.73
C ILE A 246 15.81 -7.95 8.41
N SER A 247 16.95 -7.90 7.72
CA SER A 247 18.24 -8.29 8.29
C SER A 247 18.67 -7.34 9.41
N GLU A 248 19.63 -7.74 10.23
CA GLU A 248 20.20 -6.86 11.26
C GLU A 248 20.82 -5.58 10.66
N LYS A 249 21.23 -5.60 9.39
CA LYS A 249 21.74 -4.43 8.65
C LYS A 249 20.64 -3.51 8.10
N GLY A 250 19.37 -3.82 8.35
CA GLY A 250 18.22 -3.02 7.86
C GLY A 250 17.83 -3.33 6.42
N GLU A 251 18.25 -4.47 5.86
CA GLU A 251 17.89 -4.88 4.51
C GLU A 251 16.64 -5.73 4.48
N GLU A 252 15.65 -5.36 3.66
CA GLU A 252 14.49 -6.21 3.43
C GLU A 252 14.92 -7.49 2.70
N LEU A 253 14.73 -8.63 3.36
CA LEU A 253 15.08 -9.94 2.84
C LEU A 253 13.87 -10.61 2.16
N TYR A 254 12.69 -10.44 2.76
CA TYR A 254 11.44 -11.04 2.32
C TYR A 254 10.22 -10.25 2.83
N LYS A 255 9.07 -10.38 2.16
CA LYS A 255 7.76 -9.94 2.66
C LYS A 255 6.66 -10.96 2.36
N ASP A 256 5.72 -11.10 3.28
CA ASP A 256 4.55 -11.97 3.11
C ASP A 256 3.27 -11.30 3.60
N TYR A 257 2.11 -11.83 3.20
CA TYR A 257 0.84 -11.34 3.71
C TYR A 257 0.67 -11.67 5.19
N THR A 258 0.01 -10.76 5.90
CA THR A 258 -0.47 -11.02 7.26
C THR A 258 -1.66 -11.98 7.23
N SER A 259 -1.91 -12.68 8.34
CA SER A 259 -3.11 -13.53 8.51
C SER A 259 -4.43 -12.74 8.52
N LEU A 260 -4.36 -11.42 8.71
CA LEU A 260 -5.52 -10.51 8.79
C LEU A 260 -5.68 -9.64 7.54
N ASN A 261 -5.04 -10.01 6.43
CA ASN A 261 -5.22 -9.30 5.18
C ASN A 261 -6.63 -9.52 4.59
N LYS A 262 -7.18 -8.52 3.88
CA LYS A 262 -8.48 -8.57 3.17
C LYS A 262 -9.68 -8.98 4.02
N LYS A 263 -9.70 -8.58 5.30
CA LYS A 263 -10.85 -8.81 6.19
C LYS A 263 -12.03 -7.86 5.93
N ALA A 264 -11.90 -6.95 4.95
CA ALA A 264 -12.94 -6.00 4.49
C ALA A 264 -13.56 -5.19 5.63
N ASP A 265 -12.70 -4.81 6.56
CA ASP A 265 -12.94 -4.04 7.77
C ASP A 265 -12.08 -2.77 7.81
N ASP A 266 -11.46 -2.41 6.69
CA ASP A 266 -10.52 -1.30 6.55
C ASP A 266 -9.37 -1.31 7.58
N TYR A 267 -8.99 -2.51 8.04
CA TYR A 267 -7.88 -2.71 8.97
C TYR A 267 -6.54 -2.84 8.22
N PHE A 268 -5.95 -1.70 7.88
CA PHE A 268 -4.67 -1.62 7.18
C PHE A 268 -3.50 -1.56 8.16
N HIS A 269 -2.49 -2.40 7.95
CA HIS A 269 -1.35 -2.47 8.86
C HIS A 269 -0.08 -3.02 8.21
N SER A 270 1.05 -2.73 8.81
CA SER A 270 2.35 -3.26 8.43
C SER A 270 3.12 -3.71 9.66
N VAL A 271 3.82 -4.85 9.54
CA VAL A 271 4.69 -5.39 10.59
C VAL A 271 6.11 -5.46 10.03
N TYR A 272 7.06 -4.86 10.73
CA TYR A 272 8.48 -4.87 10.37
C TYR A 272 9.23 -5.68 11.42
N ILE A 273 9.94 -6.73 11.00
CA ILE A 273 10.64 -7.63 11.91
C ILE A 273 12.12 -7.63 11.55
N GLN A 274 12.94 -7.10 12.46
CA GLN A 274 14.39 -7.07 12.33
C GLN A 274 15.01 -8.18 13.20
N SER A 275 15.80 -9.06 12.58
CA SER A 275 16.55 -10.10 13.29
C SER A 275 17.71 -10.64 12.45
N GLU A 276 18.79 -11.04 13.13
CA GLU A 276 19.87 -11.83 12.52
C GLU A 276 19.39 -13.21 12.07
N PHE A 277 18.32 -13.75 12.68
CA PHE A 277 17.76 -15.06 12.35
C PHE A 277 17.42 -15.23 10.86
N PHE A 278 17.03 -14.13 10.20
CA PHE A 278 16.67 -14.14 8.79
C PHE A 278 17.87 -14.17 7.84
N THR A 279 19.09 -13.94 8.37
CA THR A 279 20.32 -14.11 7.59
C THR A 279 20.43 -15.59 7.17
N ASP A 280 20.54 -15.83 5.86
CA ASP A 280 20.58 -17.16 5.25
C ASP A 280 19.32 -18.03 5.46
N PHE A 281 18.18 -17.41 5.79
CA PHE A 281 16.90 -18.10 5.94
C PHE A 281 16.29 -18.49 4.59
N ASP A 282 15.84 -19.74 4.44
CA ASP A 282 15.12 -20.18 3.24
C ASP A 282 13.63 -19.80 3.31
N PHE A 283 13.27 -18.77 2.57
CA PHE A 283 11.88 -18.30 2.43
C PHE A 283 11.11 -19.02 1.31
N SER A 284 11.75 -19.90 0.53
CA SER A 284 11.07 -20.61 -0.54
C SER A 284 10.13 -21.68 0.03
N ASN A 285 8.93 -21.78 -0.55
CA ASN A 285 8.01 -22.90 -0.30
C ASN A 285 8.32 -24.09 -1.24
N LEU A 286 9.46 -24.08 -1.93
CA LEU A 286 9.81 -25.09 -2.91
C LEU A 286 10.39 -26.29 -2.17
N GLU A 287 9.56 -27.30 -1.94
CA GLU A 287 10.00 -28.70 -1.79
C GLU A 287 10.59 -29.20 -3.13
N VAL A 288 11.53 -28.46 -3.71
CA VAL A 288 12.34 -28.96 -4.81
C VAL A 288 13.56 -29.58 -4.15
N GLU A 289 13.45 -30.88 -3.94
CA GLU A 289 14.58 -31.77 -3.73
C GLU A 289 15.72 -31.42 -4.67
N THR A 290 16.94 -31.65 -4.20
CA THR A 290 18.22 -31.57 -4.93
C THR A 290 18.89 -30.19 -4.99
N GLN A 291 19.41 -29.76 -3.84
CA GLN A 291 20.85 -29.53 -3.64
C GLN A 291 21.07 -29.24 -2.15
N PHE A 292 22.07 -29.87 -1.53
CA PHE A 292 22.49 -29.63 -0.16
C PHE A 292 22.80 -28.14 0.06
N LYS A 293 21.79 -27.33 0.40
CA LYS A 293 22.02 -26.03 1.02
C LYS A 293 22.46 -26.32 2.45
N LEU A 294 23.70 -25.96 2.78
CA LEU A 294 24.33 -26.08 4.09
C LEU A 294 23.66 -25.24 5.21
N TYR A 295 22.39 -24.81 5.06
CA TYR A 295 21.73 -23.86 5.96
C TYR A 295 20.44 -24.44 6.57
N ASN A 296 20.37 -24.42 7.90
CA ASN A 296 19.39 -25.14 8.75
C ASN A 296 18.09 -24.36 9.07
N ARG A 297 17.86 -23.16 8.52
CA ARG A 297 16.74 -22.29 8.95
C ARG A 297 15.71 -22.05 7.84
N SER A 298 14.45 -22.33 8.15
CA SER A 298 13.32 -22.18 7.22
C SER A 298 12.02 -21.95 7.99
N LYS A 299 10.88 -21.91 7.28
CA LYS A 299 9.56 -21.77 7.91
C LYS A 299 9.22 -22.92 8.87
N SER A 300 9.92 -24.06 8.79
CA SER A 300 9.81 -25.18 9.73
C SER A 300 10.72 -25.05 10.96
N SER A 301 11.52 -24.00 11.09
CA SER A 301 12.27 -23.73 12.32
C SER A 301 11.34 -23.39 13.48
N ALA A 302 11.69 -23.85 14.69
CA ALA A 302 10.89 -23.60 15.89
C ALA A 302 10.76 -22.11 16.20
N GLU A 303 11.86 -21.37 16.01
CA GLU A 303 11.92 -19.91 16.13
C GLU A 303 10.92 -19.21 15.22
N TYR A 304 10.81 -19.64 13.95
CA TYR A 304 9.89 -19.03 12.99
C TYR A 304 8.43 -19.32 13.33
N ARG A 305 8.12 -20.56 13.77
CA ARG A 305 6.76 -20.90 14.22
C ARG A 305 6.36 -20.12 15.47
N TYR A 306 7.27 -20.00 16.42
CA TYR A 306 7.09 -19.17 17.61
C TYR A 306 6.80 -17.72 17.22
N LEU A 307 7.69 -17.11 16.42
CA LEU A 307 7.50 -15.75 15.93
C LEU A 307 6.17 -15.58 15.19
N SER A 308 5.84 -16.49 14.28
CA SER A 308 4.58 -16.41 13.51
C SER A 308 3.35 -16.41 14.41
N LYS A 309 3.36 -17.21 15.49
CA LYS A 309 2.31 -17.23 16.51
C LYS A 309 2.25 -15.91 17.28
N GLU A 310 3.38 -15.38 17.72
CA GLU A 310 3.43 -14.10 18.44
C GLU A 310 2.95 -12.92 17.59
N ILE A 311 3.36 -12.86 16.33
CA ILE A 311 2.85 -11.86 15.37
C ILE A 311 1.36 -12.02 15.14
N HIS A 312 0.85 -13.24 15.00
CA HIS A 312 -0.59 -13.48 14.87
C HIS A 312 -1.36 -12.97 16.09
N ASN A 313 -0.91 -13.30 17.30
CA ASN A 313 -1.53 -12.86 18.55
C ASN A 313 -1.52 -11.33 18.69
N LEU A 314 -0.38 -10.68 18.38
CA LEU A 314 -0.26 -9.22 18.36
C LEU A 314 -1.31 -8.61 17.42
N LEU A 315 -1.40 -9.12 16.20
CA LEU A 315 -2.33 -8.61 15.19
C LEU A 315 -3.80 -8.80 15.59
N VAL A 316 -4.15 -9.96 16.18
CA VAL A 316 -5.50 -10.23 16.68
C VAL A 316 -5.85 -9.28 17.83
N ALA A 317 -4.96 -9.08 18.78
CA ALA A 317 -5.17 -8.17 19.90
C ALA A 317 -5.38 -6.71 19.43
N LYS A 318 -4.53 -6.23 18.52
CA LYS A 318 -4.66 -4.89 17.92
C LYS A 318 -5.95 -4.74 17.12
N ARG A 319 -6.33 -5.75 16.33
CA ARG A 319 -7.60 -5.74 15.59
C ARG A 319 -8.82 -5.72 16.51
N LYS A 320 -8.81 -6.44 17.65
CA LYS A 320 -9.93 -6.42 18.62
C LYS A 320 -10.17 -5.00 19.16
N ILE A 321 -9.10 -4.27 19.49
CA ILE A 321 -9.18 -2.86 19.92
C ILE A 321 -9.76 -1.99 18.79
N PHE A 322 -9.20 -2.10 17.59
CA PHE A 322 -9.67 -1.35 16.41
C PHE A 322 -11.16 -1.56 16.12
N LEU A 323 -11.63 -2.81 16.15
CA LEU A 323 -13.03 -3.14 15.87
C LEU A 323 -13.97 -2.54 16.90
N LYS A 324 -13.57 -2.52 18.17
CA LYS A 324 -14.35 -1.91 19.26
C LYS A 324 -14.46 -0.39 19.12
N GLU A 325 -13.40 0.28 18.68
CA GLU A 325 -13.45 1.72 18.40
C GLU A 325 -14.31 2.01 17.16
N ASN A 326 -14.16 1.22 16.10
CA ASN A 326 -14.91 1.40 14.87
C ASN A 326 -16.39 1.01 14.99
N SER A 327 -16.76 0.12 15.91
CA SER A 327 -18.15 -0.20 16.20
C SER A 327 -18.88 1.02 16.77
N GLY A 328 -18.21 1.84 17.59
CA GLY A 328 -18.70 3.16 18.02
C GLY A 328 -18.96 4.09 16.84
N LYS A 329 -17.95 4.30 15.99
CA LYS A 329 -18.05 5.17 14.80
C LYS A 329 -19.13 4.70 13.82
N LEU A 330 -19.36 3.40 13.71
CA LEU A 330 -20.44 2.83 12.90
C LEU A 330 -21.81 3.35 13.36
N ILE A 331 -22.05 3.33 14.68
CA ILE A 331 -23.30 3.82 15.26
C ILE A 331 -23.45 5.32 15.00
N ASP A 332 -22.42 6.12 15.31
CA ASP A 332 -22.46 7.57 15.07
C ASP A 332 -22.76 7.90 13.61
N ARG A 333 -22.14 7.17 12.68
CA ARG A 333 -22.41 7.29 11.24
C ARG A 333 -23.86 6.94 10.92
N TYR A 334 -24.37 5.81 11.40
CA TYR A 334 -25.74 5.37 11.13
C TYR A 334 -26.79 6.31 11.71
N GLU A 335 -26.51 6.98 12.83
CA GLU A 335 -27.36 8.04 13.35
C GLU A 335 -27.33 9.28 12.45
N SER A 336 -26.14 9.73 12.06
CA SER A 336 -25.98 10.91 11.19
C SER A 336 -26.61 10.73 9.79
N GLU A 337 -26.59 9.51 9.26
CA GLU A 337 -27.20 9.14 7.97
C GLU A 337 -28.72 8.89 8.08
N GLY A 338 -29.30 8.96 9.29
CA GLY A 338 -30.72 8.66 9.54
C GLY A 338 -31.09 7.19 9.32
N VAL A 339 -30.11 6.28 9.40
CA VAL A 339 -30.32 4.82 9.38
C VAL A 339 -30.91 4.38 10.72
N ILE A 340 -30.34 4.85 11.82
CA ILE A 340 -30.89 4.71 13.17
C ILE A 340 -31.71 5.97 13.46
N LYS A 341 -33.01 5.81 13.71
CA LYS A 341 -33.90 6.96 13.96
C LYS A 341 -33.71 7.50 15.39
N PRO A 342 -33.75 8.82 15.60
CA PRO A 342 -33.85 9.39 16.94
C PRO A 342 -35.15 8.93 17.60
N GLN A 343 -35.13 8.68 18.91
CA GLN A 343 -36.34 8.37 19.65
C GLN A 343 -36.91 9.58 20.39
N GLU A 344 -38.23 9.71 20.35
CA GLU A 344 -38.98 10.69 21.14
C GLU A 344 -39.43 10.09 22.49
N GLY A 345 -38.92 10.65 23.59
CA GLY A 345 -39.71 10.90 24.81
C GLY A 345 -40.01 9.79 25.84
N LYS A 346 -39.55 8.53 25.72
CA LYS A 346 -39.84 7.48 26.73
C LYS A 346 -38.61 6.68 27.20
N ALA A 347 -38.53 6.42 28.51
CA ALA A 347 -37.43 5.65 29.15
C ALA A 347 -37.32 4.18 28.65
N SER A 348 -38.45 3.54 28.35
CA SER A 348 -38.48 2.21 27.71
C SER A 348 -37.84 2.23 26.32
N GLY A 349 -37.99 3.34 25.60
CA GLY A 349 -37.33 3.55 24.32
C GLY A 349 -35.81 3.65 24.47
N ALA A 350 -35.31 4.41 25.45
CA ALA A 350 -33.88 4.60 25.65
C ALA A 350 -33.14 3.27 25.91
N LYS A 351 -33.75 2.36 26.68
CA LYS A 351 -33.21 1.00 26.88
C LYS A 351 -33.19 0.18 25.59
N GLN A 352 -34.28 0.22 24.81
CA GLN A 352 -34.36 -0.49 23.53
C GLN A 352 -33.31 0.01 22.53
N ARG A 353 -33.12 1.34 22.46
CA ARG A 353 -32.11 1.95 21.60
C ARG A 353 -30.70 1.53 22.00
N LYS A 354 -30.41 1.51 23.31
CA LYS A 354 -29.13 1.01 23.82
C LYS A 354 -28.89 -0.45 23.43
N LEU A 355 -29.89 -1.32 23.61
CA LEU A 355 -29.78 -2.72 23.23
C LEU A 355 -29.53 -2.91 21.72
N LEU A 356 -30.20 -2.12 20.87
CA LEU A 356 -29.95 -2.12 19.43
C LEU A 356 -28.51 -1.68 19.12
N HIS A 357 -28.03 -0.59 19.72
CA HIS A 357 -26.67 -0.12 19.51
C HIS A 357 -25.65 -1.19 19.92
N ASP A 358 -25.79 -1.74 21.11
CA ASP A 358 -24.86 -2.74 21.64
C ASP A 358 -24.90 -4.03 20.79
N THR A 359 -26.07 -4.42 20.27
CA THR A 359 -26.21 -5.57 19.37
C THR A 359 -25.54 -5.32 18.01
N LEU A 360 -25.74 -4.15 17.42
CA LEU A 360 -25.09 -3.77 16.16
C LEU A 360 -23.57 -3.69 16.32
N LYS A 361 -23.08 -3.18 17.47
CA LYS A 361 -21.65 -3.18 17.79
C LYS A 361 -21.10 -4.59 17.90
N ALA A 362 -21.74 -5.47 18.67
CA ALA A 362 -21.33 -6.87 18.79
C ALA A 362 -21.33 -7.60 17.43
N MET A 363 -22.35 -7.36 16.60
CA MET A 363 -22.41 -7.90 15.23
C MET A 363 -21.27 -7.39 14.36
N TYR A 364 -20.96 -6.09 14.43
CA TYR A 364 -19.84 -5.50 13.69
C TYR A 364 -18.50 -6.05 14.17
N GLU A 365 -18.28 -6.14 15.48
CA GLU A 365 -17.04 -6.63 16.08
C GLU A 365 -16.78 -8.10 15.71
N ALA A 366 -17.81 -8.94 15.74
CA ALA A 366 -17.71 -10.32 15.28
C ALA A 366 -17.50 -10.40 13.75
N ARG A 367 -18.28 -9.63 12.97
CA ARG A 367 -18.31 -9.73 11.50
C ARG A 367 -18.44 -8.36 10.81
N PRO A 368 -17.33 -7.61 10.68
CA PRO A 368 -17.37 -6.27 10.08
C PRO A 368 -17.85 -6.27 8.62
N LYS A 369 -17.56 -7.36 7.89
CA LYS A 369 -17.95 -7.52 6.48
C LYS A 369 -19.45 -7.35 6.24
N LEU A 370 -20.29 -7.71 7.21
CA LEU A 370 -21.74 -7.57 7.13
C LEU A 370 -22.19 -6.11 6.99
N PHE A 371 -21.33 -5.17 7.41
CA PHE A 371 -21.60 -3.73 7.41
C PHE A 371 -20.73 -2.98 6.38
N SER A 372 -19.99 -3.71 5.55
CA SER A 372 -19.09 -3.13 4.53
C SER A 372 -19.83 -2.89 3.21
N ASN A 373 -19.56 -1.76 2.55
CA ASN A 373 -20.07 -1.43 1.20
C ASN A 373 -21.60 -1.53 1.00
N LEU A 374 -22.39 -1.31 2.07
CA LEU A 374 -23.84 -1.32 1.99
C LEU A 374 -24.39 0.01 1.45
N SER A 375 -25.39 -0.05 0.58
CA SER A 375 -26.20 1.12 0.20
C SER A 375 -27.04 1.61 1.39
N LEU A 376 -27.52 2.85 1.34
CA LEU A 376 -28.34 3.41 2.42
C LEU A 376 -29.58 2.54 2.74
N ASP A 377 -30.24 2.00 1.71
CA ASP A 377 -31.41 1.12 1.88
C ASP A 377 -31.03 -0.23 2.48
N GLN A 378 -29.87 -0.78 2.12
CA GLN A 378 -29.36 -2.01 2.72
C GLN A 378 -29.02 -1.79 4.20
N LYS A 379 -28.38 -0.66 4.56
CA LYS A 379 -28.12 -0.29 5.95
C LYS A 379 -29.42 -0.22 6.76
N LYS A 380 -30.43 0.49 6.24
CA LYS A 380 -31.75 0.62 6.87
C LYS A 380 -32.44 -0.73 7.03
N THR A 381 -32.36 -1.59 6.01
CA THR A 381 -32.94 -2.94 6.04
C THR A 381 -32.32 -3.79 7.14
N VAL A 382 -30.97 -3.86 7.19
CA VAL A 382 -30.26 -4.64 8.22
C VAL A 382 -30.60 -4.14 9.62
N VAL A 383 -30.51 -2.83 9.87
CA VAL A 383 -30.81 -2.24 11.18
C VAL A 383 -32.27 -2.48 11.58
N SER A 384 -33.21 -2.33 10.65
CA SER A 384 -34.64 -2.56 10.92
C SER A 384 -34.93 -4.03 11.24
N LEU A 385 -34.31 -4.97 10.52
CA LEU A 385 -34.46 -6.41 10.80
C LEU A 385 -33.92 -6.76 12.18
N VAL A 386 -32.75 -6.24 12.56
CA VAL A 386 -32.16 -6.45 13.88
C VAL A 386 -33.08 -5.88 14.97
N ASP A 387 -33.59 -4.66 14.78
CA ASP A 387 -34.50 -4.03 15.76
C ASP A 387 -35.82 -4.81 15.90
N VAL A 388 -36.43 -5.26 14.81
CA VAL A 388 -37.63 -6.11 14.85
C VAL A 388 -37.37 -7.42 15.59
N LEU A 389 -36.24 -8.09 15.33
CA LEU A 389 -35.87 -9.31 16.04
C LEU A 389 -35.66 -9.06 17.54
N LEU A 390 -35.02 -7.95 17.91
CA LEU A 390 -34.80 -7.56 19.31
C LEU A 390 -36.11 -7.19 20.03
N GLN A 391 -37.14 -6.74 19.32
CA GLN A 391 -38.46 -6.47 19.89
C GLN A 391 -39.35 -7.73 19.93
N SER A 392 -38.98 -8.78 19.20
CA SER A 392 -39.70 -10.05 19.16
C SER A 392 -39.22 -11.03 20.26
N ASN A 393 -39.97 -12.12 20.44
CA ASN A 393 -39.54 -13.28 21.25
C ASN A 393 -38.45 -14.13 20.56
N GLN A 394 -37.85 -13.66 19.45
CA GLN A 394 -36.87 -14.39 18.65
C GLN A 394 -35.47 -13.75 18.69
N LYS A 395 -35.13 -12.99 19.74
CA LYS A 395 -33.80 -12.37 19.91
C LYS A 395 -32.66 -13.38 19.73
N ASN A 396 -32.82 -14.61 20.22
CA ASN A 396 -31.84 -15.69 20.11
C ASN A 396 -31.55 -16.09 18.65
N LYS A 397 -32.45 -15.82 17.70
CA LYS A 397 -32.21 -16.07 16.28
C LYS A 397 -31.15 -15.15 15.69
N ILE A 398 -30.88 -13.99 16.29
CA ILE A 398 -29.78 -13.10 15.85
C ILE A 398 -28.46 -13.87 15.93
N ARG A 399 -28.23 -14.59 17.04
CA ARG A 399 -27.06 -15.47 17.19
C ARG A 399 -27.04 -16.57 16.13
N THR A 400 -28.16 -17.26 15.90
CA THR A 400 -28.24 -18.31 14.88
C THR A 400 -27.92 -17.79 13.48
N ILE A 401 -28.39 -16.60 13.13
CA ILE A 401 -28.07 -15.95 11.85
C ILE A 401 -26.56 -15.68 11.76
N MET A 402 -25.95 -15.15 12.83
CA MET A 402 -24.52 -14.89 12.88
C MET A 402 -23.69 -16.18 12.75
N GLU A 403 -24.08 -17.25 13.46
CA GLU A 403 -23.42 -18.55 13.41
C GLU A 403 -23.56 -19.25 12.05
N ASN A 404 -24.71 -19.11 11.38
CA ASN A 404 -24.94 -19.67 10.04
C ASN A 404 -24.09 -18.99 8.97
N ILE A 405 -23.73 -17.72 9.17
CA ILE A 405 -22.84 -17.01 8.25
C ILE A 405 -21.40 -17.48 8.47
N THR A 406 -21.00 -17.71 9.72
CA THR A 406 -19.67 -18.18 10.12
C THR A 406 -19.64 -18.57 11.60
N GLU A 407 -18.88 -19.61 11.96
CA GLU A 407 -18.72 -20.03 13.36
C GLU A 407 -18.19 -18.89 14.25
N LEU A 408 -18.91 -18.58 15.33
CA LEU A 408 -18.51 -17.63 16.37
C LEU A 408 -17.56 -18.31 17.37
N GLU A 409 -16.54 -17.59 17.85
CA GLU A 409 -15.67 -18.07 18.92
C GLU A 409 -16.42 -18.16 20.26
N THR A 410 -15.90 -18.95 21.20
CA THR A 410 -16.55 -19.16 22.51
C THR A 410 -16.73 -17.86 23.30
N GLU A 411 -15.76 -16.94 23.22
CA GLU A 411 -15.85 -15.62 23.86
C GLU A 411 -16.95 -14.77 23.22
N GLU A 412 -17.00 -14.70 21.89
CA GLU A 412 -18.04 -13.97 21.13
C GLU A 412 -19.45 -14.53 21.43
N ARG A 413 -19.58 -15.86 21.51
CA ARG A 413 -20.84 -16.52 21.89
C ARG A 413 -21.31 -16.11 23.28
N ALA A 414 -20.40 -16.09 24.25
CA ALA A 414 -20.72 -15.71 25.63
C ALA A 414 -21.11 -14.22 25.71
N GLU A 415 -20.43 -13.34 24.98
CA GLU A 415 -20.79 -11.92 24.89
C GLU A 415 -22.17 -11.72 24.26
N PHE A 416 -22.47 -12.40 23.14
CA PHE A 416 -23.80 -12.36 22.52
C PHE A 416 -24.89 -12.88 23.44
N ASP A 417 -24.67 -13.99 24.14
CA ASP A 417 -25.65 -14.55 25.07
C ASP A 417 -25.88 -13.63 26.27
N ALA A 418 -24.83 -13.05 26.83
CA ALA A 418 -24.93 -12.08 27.93
C ALA A 418 -25.70 -10.83 27.48
N LEU A 419 -25.46 -10.35 26.26
CA LEU A 419 -26.15 -9.19 25.70
C LEU A 419 -27.64 -9.47 25.46
N LEU A 420 -27.96 -10.57 24.77
CA LEU A 420 -29.33 -10.91 24.38
C LEU A 420 -30.20 -11.36 25.57
N ASN A 421 -29.59 -11.93 26.61
CA ASN A 421 -30.26 -12.32 27.85
C ASN A 421 -30.23 -11.24 28.94
N SER A 422 -29.57 -10.10 28.70
CA SER A 422 -29.63 -8.97 29.63
C SER A 422 -31.09 -8.51 29.76
N LYS A 423 -31.63 -8.55 30.98
CA LYS A 423 -33.03 -8.19 31.23
C LYS A 423 -33.25 -6.73 30.82
N ALA A 424 -34.23 -6.53 29.93
CA ALA A 424 -34.75 -5.21 29.56
C ALA A 424 -35.24 -4.43 30.79
#